data_AF-T1C0C5-F1
#
_entry.id   AF-T1C0C5-F1
#
_cell.length_a   1.000
_cell.length_b   1.000
_cell.length_c   1.000
_cell.angle_alpha   90.00
_cell.angle_beta   90.00
_cell.angle_gamma   90.00
#
_symmetry.space_group_name_H-M   'P 1'
#
loop_
_entity.id
_entity.type
_entity.pdbx_description
1 polymer ?
#
loop_
_entity_poly.entity_id
_entity_poly.type
_entity_poly.pdbx_seq_one_letter_code
_entity_poly.pdbx_strand_id
1 'polypeptide(L)'
;MDQIIFQAWGLVITPWKLIGYGGTLLFTGRWFVQMYTTRKRRRVHMPVAFWWMSIVGSLMTLSYFVFGKNDSVGILQNAFPAFIASYNL
;
A
#
# COMPACT_ATOMS: atom_id res chain seq x y z
N MET A 1 -10.78 -11.90 17.35
CA MET A 1 -10.49 -11.48 15.96
C MET A 1 -9.24 -12.22 15.47
N ASP A 2 -9.21 -13.53 15.71
CA ASP A 2 -7.98 -14.35 15.78
C ASP A 2 -8.12 -15.60 14.91
N GLN A 3 -8.73 -15.45 13.73
CA GLN A 3 -8.72 -16.53 12.76
C GLN A 3 -7.36 -16.52 12.06
N ILE A 4 -6.51 -17.44 12.50
CA ILE A 4 -5.23 -17.73 11.87
C ILE A 4 -5.54 -18.50 10.59
N ILE A 5 -5.40 -17.85 9.44
CA ILE A 5 -5.62 -18.48 8.13
C ILE A 5 -4.44 -19.40 7.82
N PHE A 6 -3.24 -18.98 8.19
CA PHE A 6 -2.01 -19.71 7.90
C PHE A 6 -0.97 -19.40 8.97
N GLN A 7 -0.33 -20.44 9.50
CA GLN A 7 0.80 -20.33 10.41
C GLN A 7 1.93 -21.22 9.93
N ALA A 8 3.03 -20.62 9.52
CA ALA A 8 4.25 -21.34 9.16
C ALA A 8 5.46 -20.53 9.60
N TRP A 9 6.48 -21.18 10.18
CA TRP A 9 7.75 -20.53 10.55
C TRP A 9 7.58 -19.25 11.41
N GLY A 10 6.61 -19.24 12.34
CA GLY A 10 6.32 -18.08 13.19
C GLY A 10 5.52 -16.95 12.52
N LEU A 11 5.22 -17.05 11.22
CA LEU A 11 4.35 -16.12 10.51
C LEU A 11 2.89 -16.51 10.67
N VAL A 12 2.15 -15.74 11.47
CA VAL A 12 0.70 -15.85 11.61
C VAL A 12 0.03 -14.92 10.60
N ILE A 13 -0.69 -15.45 9.62
CA ILE A 13 -1.45 -14.68 8.63
C ILE A 13 -2.91 -14.60 9.08
N THR A 14 -3.39 -13.37 9.29
CA THR A 14 -4.79 -13.07 9.61
C THR A 14 -5.49 -12.50 8.36
N PRO A 15 -6.85 -12.51 8.29
CA PRO A 15 -7.58 -11.91 7.18
C PRO A 15 -7.18 -10.44 6.93
N TRP A 16 -6.95 -9.68 8.01
CA TRP A 16 -6.48 -8.31 7.94
C TRP A 16 -5.07 -8.19 7.34
N LYS A 17 -4.17 -9.14 7.60
CA LYS A 17 -2.84 -9.16 6.96
C LYS A 17 -2.93 -9.32 5.43
N LEU A 18 -3.93 -10.03 4.92
CA LEU A 18 -4.15 -10.13 3.46
C LEU A 18 -4.48 -8.77 2.85
N ILE A 19 -5.27 -7.95 3.54
CA ILE A 19 -5.56 -6.57 3.13
C ILE A 19 -4.29 -5.73 3.15
N GLY A 20 -3.48 -5.87 4.21
CA GLY A 20 -2.15 -5.25 4.31
C GLY A 20 -1.23 -5.64 3.15
N TYR A 21 -1.13 -6.93 2.83
CA TYR A 21 -0.34 -7.41 1.69
C TYR A 21 -0.86 -6.89 0.35
N GLY A 22 -2.18 -6.82 0.16
CA GLY A 22 -2.78 -6.20 -1.02
C GLY A 22 -2.37 -4.73 -1.19
N GLY A 23 -2.41 -3.96 -0.09
CA GLY A 23 -1.93 -2.59 -0.08
C GLY A 23 -0.42 -2.49 -0.36
N THR A 24 0.40 -3.36 0.24
CA THR A 24 1.85 -3.43 -0.06
C THR A 24 2.12 -3.74 -1.52
N LEU A 25 1.40 -4.67 -2.13
CA LEU A 25 1.53 -5.00 -3.56
C LEU A 25 1.17 -3.81 -4.45
N LEU A 26 0.14 -3.03 -4.09
CA LEU A 26 -0.20 -1.78 -4.79
C LEU A 26 0.88 -0.71 -4.63
N PHE A 27 1.53 -0.62 -3.46
CA PHE A 27 2.70 0.25 -3.25
C PHE A 27 3.86 -0.15 -4.15
N THR A 28 4.22 -1.44 -4.18
CA THR A 28 5.30 -1.94 -5.04
C THR A 28 4.94 -1.80 -6.53
N GLY A 29 3.67 -2.03 -6.88
CA GLY A 29 3.13 -1.90 -8.24
C GLY A 29 3.35 -0.52 -8.88
N ARG A 30 3.41 0.54 -8.08
CA ARG A 30 3.66 1.91 -8.57
C ARG A 30 5.00 2.08 -9.23
N TRP A 31 6.02 1.41 -8.72
CA TRP A 31 7.34 1.43 -9.33
C TRP A 31 7.29 0.85 -10.74
N PHE A 32 6.52 -0.23 -10.95
CA PHE A 32 6.31 -0.80 -12.27
C PHE A 32 5.55 0.13 -13.21
N VAL A 33 4.50 0.79 -12.72
CA VAL A 33 3.74 1.79 -13.50
C VAL A 33 4.64 2.95 -13.92
N GLN A 34 5.41 3.50 -12.97
CA GLN A 34 6.36 4.58 -13.25
C GLN A 34 7.44 4.14 -14.23
N MET A 35 7.99 2.92 -14.09
CA MET A 35 9.02 2.39 -14.98
C MET A 35 8.48 2.23 -16.40
N TYR A 36 7.26 1.71 -16.54
CA TYR A 36 6.59 1.57 -17.82
C TYR A 36 6.35 2.92 -18.50
N THR A 37 5.80 3.90 -17.79
CA THR A 37 5.54 5.24 -18.37
C THR A 37 6.83 5.98 -18.69
N THR A 38 7.86 5.85 -17.85
CA THR A 38 9.18 6.45 -18.07
C THR A 38 9.84 5.86 -19.32
N ARG A 39 9.79 4.53 -19.51
CA ARG A 39 10.30 3.89 -20.74
C ARG A 39 9.55 4.36 -21.99
N LYS A 40 8.21 4.47 -21.90
CA LYS A 40 7.36 4.90 -23.02
C LYS A 40 7.61 6.36 -23.41
N ARG A 41 7.85 7.25 -22.45
CA ARG A 41 7.99 8.71 -22.68
C ARG A 41 9.44 9.22 -22.66
N ARG A 42 10.43 8.37 -22.34
CA ARG A 42 11.86 8.70 -22.15
C ARG A 42 12.12 9.91 -21.24
N ARG A 43 11.19 10.20 -20.32
CA ARG A 43 11.25 11.29 -19.34
C ARG A 43 10.66 10.80 -18.04
N VAL A 44 11.21 11.27 -16.91
CA VAL A 44 10.65 10.98 -15.59
C VAL A 44 9.29 11.66 -15.50
N HIS A 45 8.23 10.85 -15.54
CA HIS A 45 6.86 11.31 -15.50
C HIS A 45 6.08 10.46 -14.51
N MET A 46 5.48 11.11 -13.52
CA MET A 46 4.59 10.49 -12.55
C MET A 46 3.17 10.51 -13.13
N PRO A 47 2.64 9.38 -13.63
CA PRO A 47 1.30 9.34 -14.19
C PRO A 47 0.25 9.46 -13.08
N VAL A 48 -0.96 9.94 -13.41
CA VAL A 48 -2.09 9.99 -12.45
C VAL A 48 -2.39 8.63 -11.81
N ALA A 49 -2.15 7.53 -12.55
CA ALA A 49 -2.25 6.17 -12.02
C ALA A 49 -1.32 5.90 -10.81
N PHE A 50 -0.15 6.54 -10.74
CA PHE A 50 0.77 6.45 -9.60
C PHE A 50 0.13 7.01 -8.32
N TRP A 51 -0.58 8.12 -8.45
CA TRP A 51 -1.26 8.78 -7.33
C TRP A 51 -2.49 7.99 -6.89
N TRP A 52 -3.29 7.47 -7.83
CA TRP A 52 -4.42 6.58 -7.51
C TRP A 52 -3.99 5.31 -6.79
N MET A 53 -2.95 4.64 -7.29
CA MET A 53 -2.38 3.48 -6.60
C MET A 53 -1.87 3.85 -5.20
N SER A 54 -1.40 5.10 -5.01
CA SER A 54 -0.96 5.65 -3.72
C SER A 54 -2.08 5.80 -2.71
N ILE A 55 -3.19 6.38 -3.11
CA ILE A 55 -4.36 6.51 -2.27
C ILE A 55 -4.91 5.11 -1.91
N VAL A 56 -5.14 4.26 -2.91
CA VAL A 56 -5.75 2.94 -2.66
C VAL A 56 -4.82 2.06 -1.82
N GLY A 57 -3.53 2.00 -2.15
CA GLY A 57 -2.58 1.18 -1.39
C GLY A 57 -2.38 1.68 0.04
N SER A 58 -2.33 3.00 0.26
CA SER A 58 -2.22 3.58 1.60
C SER A 58 -3.47 3.37 2.43
N LEU A 59 -4.66 3.51 1.86
CA LEU A 59 -5.92 3.23 2.57
C LEU A 59 -6.04 1.76 2.97
N MET A 60 -5.60 0.83 2.12
CA MET A 60 -5.62 -0.61 2.42
C MET A 60 -4.65 -0.96 3.55
N THR A 61 -3.41 -0.47 3.52
CA THR A 61 -2.44 -0.70 4.60
C THR A 61 -2.84 0.03 5.88
N LEU A 62 -3.37 1.24 5.79
CA LEU A 62 -3.84 2.01 6.95
C LEU A 62 -5.03 1.31 7.61
N SER A 63 -5.96 0.75 6.83
CA SER A 63 -7.05 -0.08 7.36
C SER A 63 -6.52 -1.31 8.11
N TYR A 64 -5.49 -1.99 7.58
CA TYR A 64 -4.83 -3.09 8.30
C TYR A 64 -4.18 -2.63 9.62
N PHE A 65 -3.48 -1.49 9.61
CA PHE A 65 -2.79 -1.01 10.79
C PHE A 65 -3.72 -0.42 11.85
N VAL A 66 -4.85 0.17 11.47
CA VAL A 66 -5.87 0.69 12.39
C VAL A 66 -6.70 -0.45 12.99
N PHE A 67 -7.22 -1.37 12.16
CA PHE A 67 -8.18 -2.37 12.64
C PHE A 67 -7.55 -3.71 13.04
N GLY A 68 -6.39 -4.05 12.47
CA GLY A 68 -5.75 -5.35 12.67
C GLY A 68 -4.63 -5.33 13.71
N LYS A 69 -3.61 -4.49 13.48
CA LYS A 69 -2.38 -4.48 14.30
C LYS A 69 -2.36 -3.38 15.37
N ASN A 70 -3.16 -2.32 15.21
CA ASN A 70 -3.18 -1.11 16.06
C ASN A 70 -1.78 -0.51 16.28
N ASP A 71 -0.98 -0.46 15.22
CA ASP A 71 0.41 -0.01 15.28
C ASP A 71 0.52 1.43 14.77
N SER A 72 0.72 2.38 15.68
CA SER A 72 0.77 3.82 15.40
C SER A 72 1.82 4.19 14.36
N VAL A 73 2.94 3.46 14.31
CA VAL A 73 4.01 3.71 13.33
C VAL A 73 3.52 3.42 11.91
N GLY A 74 2.81 2.30 11.74
CA GLY A 74 2.24 1.91 10.45
C GLY A 74 1.13 2.85 9.98
N ILE A 75 0.31 3.37 10.91
CA ILE A 75 -0.72 4.35 10.59
C ILE A 75 -0.08 5.64 10.07
N LEU A 76 0.88 6.19 10.82
CA LEU A 76 1.55 7.45 10.45
C LEU A 76 2.32 7.33 9.12
N GLN A 77 3.00 6.20 8.94
CA GLN A 77 3.77 5.91 7.73
C GLN A 77 2.89 5.79 6.48
N ASN A 78 1.65 5.29 6.60
CA ASN A 78 0.73 5.18 5.46
C ASN A 78 -0.15 6.43 5.27
N ALA A 79 -0.38 7.22 6.32
CA ALA A 79 -1.10 8.48 6.23
C ALA A 79 -0.39 9.51 5.34
N PHE A 80 0.94 9.57 5.41
CA PHE A 80 1.72 10.54 4.65
C PHE A 80 1.64 10.32 3.12
N PRO A 81 1.85 9.09 2.58
CA PRO A 81 1.59 8.80 1.17
C PRO A 81 0.14 9.05 0.73
N ALA A 82 -0.85 8.77 1.59
CA ALA A 82 -2.26 9.05 1.30
C ALA A 82 -2.49 10.55 1.10
N PHE A 83 -1.93 11.37 1.99
CA PHE A 83 -2.03 12.82 1.94
C PHE A 83 -1.35 13.40 0.69
N ILE A 84 -0.09 13.03 0.42
CA ILE A 84 0.64 13.51 -0.76
C ILE A 84 -0.08 13.13 -2.04
N ALA A 85 -0.57 11.90 -2.13
CA ALA A 85 -1.26 11.44 -3.31
C ALA A 85 -2.60 12.13 -3.53
N SER A 86 -3.30 12.50 -2.46
CA SER A 86 -4.53 13.28 -2.52
C SER A 86 -4.28 14.72 -2.96
N TYR A 87 -3.15 15.32 -2.56
CA TYR A 87 -2.75 16.66 -2.99
C TYR A 87 -2.32 16.74 -4.47
N ASN A 88 -1.71 15.68 -4.99
CA ASN A 88 -1.19 15.64 -6.36
C ASN A 88 -2.20 15.13 -7.41
N LEU A 89 -3.44 14.83 -7.00
CA LEU A 89 -4.53 14.41 -7.88
C LEU A 89 -5.35 15.60 -8.34
#